data_AF-A0A3D4BCD9-F1
#
_entry.id   AF-A0A3D4BCD9-F1
#
_cell.length_a   1.000
_cell.length_b   1.000
_cell.length_c   1.000
_cell.angle_alpha   90.00
_cell.angle_beta   90.00
_cell.angle_gamma   90.00
#
_symmetry.space_group_name_H-M   'P 1'
#
loop_
_entity.id
_entity.type
_entity.pdbx_description
1 polymer ?
#
loop_
_entity_poly.entity_id
_entity_poly.type
_entity_poly.pdbx_seq_one_letter_code
_entity_poly.pdbx_strand_id
1 'polypeptide(L)'
;MKQIKNFVFNLRDREEIKSSRFRFRDPGPLVDDDLELVLTDTHSGDPRQRYVPVYIFHMTPVGRPQIVMGRLSLRIGHTEHIEMYAGHIGYTVEPAYRG
;
A
#
# COMPACT_ATOMS: atom_id res chain seq x y z
N MET A 1 6.33 -46.70 -6.06
CA MET A 1 6.43 -45.37 -6.71
C MET A 1 5.31 -44.41 -6.25
N LYS A 2 5.24 -44.02 -4.97
CA LYS A 2 4.28 -42.99 -4.49
C LYS A 2 4.89 -41.91 -3.59
N GLN A 3 6.16 -42.02 -3.20
CA GLN A 3 6.77 -41.10 -2.22
C GLN A 3 7.53 -39.91 -2.86
N ILE A 4 7.89 -40.00 -4.15
CA ILE A 4 8.64 -38.93 -4.86
C ILE A 4 7.71 -37.77 -5.27
N LYS A 5 6.40 -38.01 -5.45
CA LYS A 5 5.46 -36.96 -5.85
C LYS A 5 5.22 -35.90 -4.76
N ASN A 6 5.31 -36.27 -3.48
CA ASN A 6 5.09 -35.34 -2.37
C ASN A 6 6.30 -34.43 -2.09
N PHE A 7 7.51 -34.91 -2.37
CA PHE A 7 8.73 -34.10 -2.17
C PHE A 7 8.87 -33.02 -3.26
N VAL A 8 8.46 -33.32 -4.49
CA VAL A 8 8.46 -32.36 -5.60
C VAL A 8 7.34 -31.32 -5.48
N PHE A 9 6.18 -31.69 -4.93
CA PHE A 9 5.09 -30.74 -4.65
C PHE A 9 5.55 -29.67 -3.64
N ASN A 10 6.21 -30.07 -2.56
CA ASN A 10 6.64 -29.16 -1.49
C ASN A 10 7.83 -28.25 -1.86
N LEU A 11 8.64 -28.62 -2.86
CA LEU A 11 9.76 -27.80 -3.34
C LEU A 11 9.37 -26.79 -4.42
N ARG A 12 8.30 -27.04 -5.18
CA ARG A 12 7.75 -26.06 -6.14
C ARG A 12 6.99 -24.95 -5.42
N ASP A 13 6.22 -25.29 -4.38
CA ASP A 13 5.48 -24.30 -3.59
C ASP A 13 6.43 -23.37 -2.80
N ARG A 14 7.61 -23.87 -2.40
CA ARG A 14 8.66 -23.08 -1.71
C ARG A 14 9.35 -22.06 -2.60
N GLU A 15 9.44 -22.31 -3.91
CA GLU A 15 10.04 -21.39 -4.89
C GLU A 15 8.98 -20.43 -5.49
N GLU A 16 7.70 -20.80 -5.49
CA GLU A 16 6.60 -19.90 -5.90
C GLU A 16 6.32 -18.80 -4.85
N ILE A 17 6.69 -19.01 -3.58
CA ILE A 17 6.65 -18.00 -2.52
C ILE A 17 7.77 -16.93 -2.67
N LYS A 18 8.77 -17.13 -3.54
CA LYS A 18 9.90 -16.19 -3.67
C LYS A 18 9.71 -15.01 -4.60
N SER A 19 8.60 -14.85 -5.33
CA SER A 19 8.45 -13.67 -6.18
C SER A 19 7.02 -13.33 -6.61
N SER A 20 6.20 -12.86 -5.69
CA SER A 20 5.32 -11.74 -6.04
C SER A 20 5.99 -10.45 -5.58
N ARG A 21 6.97 -9.96 -6.36
CA ARG A 21 7.39 -8.56 -6.20
C ARG A 21 6.15 -7.71 -6.43
N PHE A 22 5.64 -7.10 -5.37
CA PHE A 22 4.55 -6.16 -5.47
C PHE A 22 4.92 -5.09 -6.52
N ARG A 23 4.00 -4.81 -7.44
CA ARG A 23 4.16 -3.79 -8.46
C ARG A 23 3.14 -2.70 -8.21
N PHE A 24 3.63 -1.49 -8.01
CA PHE A 24 2.77 -0.31 -7.97
C PHE A 24 2.03 -0.17 -9.29
N ARG A 25 0.75 0.20 -9.19
CA ARG A 25 -0.11 0.54 -10.31
C ARG A 25 -0.49 2.00 -10.18
N ASP A 26 -0.61 2.66 -11.32
CA ASP A 26 -1.27 3.95 -11.36
C ASP A 26 -2.76 3.71 -11.05
N PRO A 27 -3.31 4.28 -9.95
CA PRO A 27 -4.71 4.12 -9.62
C PRO A 27 -5.64 4.89 -10.57
N GLY A 28 -5.10 5.77 -11.42
CA GLY A 28 -5.88 6.74 -12.18
C GLY A 28 -6.43 7.86 -11.28
N PRO A 29 -7.37 8.67 -11.79
CA PRO A 29 -7.99 9.74 -11.03
C PRO A 29 -8.76 9.19 -9.83
N LEU A 30 -8.46 9.72 -8.64
CA LEU A 30 -9.14 9.41 -7.40
C LEU A 30 -9.83 10.68 -6.90
N VAL A 31 -11.08 10.88 -7.30
CA VAL A 31 -11.85 12.09 -7.04
C VAL A 31 -13.18 11.72 -6.39
N ASP A 32 -13.54 12.44 -5.33
CA ASP A 32 -14.84 12.37 -4.67
C ASP A 32 -15.30 13.80 -4.32
N ASP A 33 -16.39 14.24 -4.95
CA ASP A 33 -16.91 15.62 -4.91
C ASP A 33 -15.83 16.69 -5.11
N ASP A 34 -15.45 17.42 -4.05
CA ASP A 34 -14.46 18.50 -4.06
C ASP A 34 -13.05 18.05 -3.63
N LEU A 35 -12.87 16.77 -3.27
CA LEU A 35 -11.61 16.17 -2.85
C LEU A 35 -10.97 15.32 -3.96
N GLU A 36 -9.66 15.52 -4.17
CA GLU A 36 -8.83 14.71 -5.05
C GLU A 36 -7.65 14.12 -4.25
N LEU A 37 -7.38 12.82 -4.45
CA LEU A 37 -6.18 12.16 -3.94
C LEU A 37 -5.12 12.07 -5.05
N VAL A 38 -4.08 12.89 -4.92
CA VAL A 38 -2.96 12.91 -5.88
C VAL A 38 -1.86 11.98 -5.38
N LEU A 39 -1.51 10.95 -6.16
CA LEU A 39 -0.39 10.06 -5.85
C LEU A 39 0.93 10.85 -5.93
N THR A 40 1.64 10.96 -4.81
CA THR A 40 2.89 11.72 -4.72
C THR A 40 4.13 10.84 -4.56
N ASP A 41 4.00 9.68 -3.94
CA ASP A 41 5.13 8.76 -3.77
C ASP A 41 4.69 7.29 -3.61
N THR A 42 5.62 6.39 -3.86
CA THR A 42 5.49 4.95 -3.62
C THR A 42 6.74 4.41 -2.93
N HIS A 43 6.56 3.67 -1.84
CA HIS A 43 7.67 3.03 -1.13
C HIS A 43 7.52 1.53 -1.19
N SER A 44 8.49 0.81 -1.76
CA SER A 44 8.43 -0.67 -1.91
C SER A 44 8.36 -1.44 -0.59
N GLY A 45 8.60 -0.78 0.55
CA GLY A 45 8.80 -1.41 1.84
C GLY A 45 10.16 -2.08 1.95
N ASP A 46 10.51 -2.45 3.18
CA ASP A 46 11.64 -3.29 3.52
C ASP A 46 11.13 -4.44 4.42
N PRO A 47 11.02 -5.67 3.89
CA PRO A 47 10.58 -6.83 4.66
C PRO A 47 11.46 -7.09 5.89
N ARG A 48 12.74 -6.72 5.89
CA ARG A 48 13.64 -6.87 7.04
C ARG A 48 13.26 -5.96 8.19
N GLN A 49 12.58 -4.86 7.90
CA GLN A 49 12.08 -3.89 8.88
C GLN A 49 10.57 -4.01 9.10
N ARG A 50 9.93 -5.08 8.61
CA ARG A 50 8.47 -5.29 8.62
C ARG A 50 7.68 -4.19 7.89
N TYR A 51 8.32 -3.45 7.00
CA TYR A 51 7.64 -2.44 6.18
C TYR A 51 7.10 -3.09 4.90
N VAL A 52 5.84 -2.79 4.61
CA VAL A 52 5.15 -3.24 3.40
C VAL A 52 5.16 -2.14 2.34
N PRO A 53 4.90 -2.46 1.06
CA PRO A 53 4.66 -1.45 0.05
C PRO A 53 3.62 -0.39 0.46
N VAL A 54 3.88 0.89 0.20
CA VAL A 54 2.99 2.00 0.58
C VAL A 54 2.78 2.96 -0.58
N TYR A 55 1.53 3.33 -0.85
CA TYR A 55 1.19 4.50 -1.66
C TYR A 55 1.02 5.73 -0.75
N ILE A 56 1.58 6.86 -1.16
CA ILE A 56 1.45 8.13 -0.48
C ILE A 56 0.67 9.10 -1.37
N PHE A 57 -0.40 9.68 -0.83
CA PHE A 57 -1.23 10.64 -1.52
C PHE A 57 -1.27 11.98 -0.78
N HIS A 58 -1.39 13.06 -1.54
CA HIS A 58 -1.88 14.33 -1.02
C HIS A 58 -3.40 14.41 -1.19
N MET A 59 -4.05 15.03 -0.22
CA MET A 59 -5.44 15.45 -0.30
C MET A 59 -5.46 16.88 -0.84
N THR A 60 -6.06 17.11 -2.00
CA THR A 60 -6.12 18.42 -2.64
C THR A 60 -7.56 18.75 -3.06
N PRO A 61 -7.97 20.03 -3.07
CA PRO A 61 -9.23 20.40 -3.72
C PRO A 61 -9.14 20.09 -5.22
N VAL A 62 -10.25 19.65 -5.82
CA VAL A 62 -10.31 19.35 -7.25
C VAL A 62 -9.85 20.56 -8.08
N GLY A 63 -8.90 20.31 -8.99
CA GLY A 63 -8.35 21.34 -9.88
C GLY A 63 -7.40 22.34 -9.22
N ARG A 64 -7.02 22.14 -7.94
CA ARG A 64 -6.05 22.99 -7.21
C ARG A 64 -4.97 22.14 -6.53
N PRO A 65 -4.13 21.41 -7.28
CA PRO A 65 -3.14 20.47 -6.73
C PRO A 65 -2.06 21.14 -5.86
N GLN A 66 -1.90 22.47 -5.94
CA GLN A 66 -1.01 23.24 -5.09
C GLN A 66 -1.50 23.44 -3.65
N ILE A 67 -2.79 23.20 -3.38
CA ILE A 67 -3.37 23.28 -2.03
C ILE A 67 -3.36 21.87 -1.44
N VAL A 68 -2.49 21.63 -0.45
CA VAL A 68 -2.44 20.35 0.26
C VAL A 68 -3.21 20.48 1.56
N MET A 69 -4.38 19.82 1.61
CA MET A 69 -5.27 19.78 2.79
C MET A 69 -4.91 18.64 3.74
N GLY A 70 -4.05 17.72 3.32
CA GLY A 70 -3.68 16.56 4.11
C GLY A 70 -2.90 15.52 3.32
N ARG A 71 -2.61 14.41 3.99
CA ARG A 71 -1.86 13.28 3.45
C ARG A 71 -2.55 11.97 3.78
N LEU A 72 -2.52 11.02 2.85
CA LEU A 72 -2.99 9.66 3.03
C LEU A 72 -1.87 8.67 2.71
N SER A 73 -1.77 7.62 3.52
CA SER A 73 -0.85 6.51 3.35
C SER A 73 -1.64 5.21 3.28
N LEU A 74 -1.51 4.48 2.17
CA LEU A 74 -2.15 3.18 1.95
C LEU A 74 -1.08 2.10 1.92
N ARG A 75 -1.10 1.22 2.91
CA ARG A 75 -0.12 0.14 3.11
C ARG A 75 -0.65 -1.16 2.51
N ILE A 76 0.06 -1.68 1.52
CA ILE A 76 -0.28 -2.91 0.79
C ILE A 76 0.55 -4.08 1.31
N GLY A 77 -0.10 -4.92 2.10
CA GLY A 77 0.50 -6.11 2.70
C GLY A 77 -0.16 -6.40 4.03
N HIS A 78 -0.09 -7.66 4.44
CA HIS A 78 -0.73 -8.16 5.66
C HIS A 78 0.40 -8.63 6.58
N THR A 79 0.59 -7.91 7.68
CA THR A 79 1.52 -8.28 8.74
C THR A 79 0.81 -8.10 10.06
N GLU A 80 1.14 -8.93 11.04
CA GLU A 80 0.59 -8.84 12.40
C GLU A 80 0.69 -7.41 12.97
N HIS A 81 1.78 -6.69 12.66
CA HIS A 81 1.95 -5.31 13.09
C HIS A 81 0.93 -4.35 12.47
N ILE A 82 0.61 -4.54 11.18
CA ILE A 82 -0.38 -3.72 10.48
C ILE A 82 -1.79 -4.01 10.97
N GLU A 83 -2.13 -5.28 11.14
CA GLU A 83 -3.46 -5.68 11.61
C GLU A 83 -3.74 -5.21 13.04
N MET A 84 -2.76 -5.39 13.93
CA MET A 84 -2.97 -5.15 15.36
C MET A 84 -2.74 -3.69 15.78
N TYR A 85 -1.89 -2.93 15.06
CA TYR A 85 -1.42 -1.63 15.57
C TYR A 85 -1.43 -0.48 14.54
N ALA A 86 -0.98 -0.71 13.30
CA ALA A 86 -0.74 0.40 12.37
C ALA A 86 -1.94 0.74 11.45
N GLY A 87 -2.75 -0.26 11.11
CA GLY A 87 -3.81 -0.17 10.10
C GLY A 87 -3.30 -0.02 8.68
N HIS A 88 -4.15 -0.38 7.71
CA HIS A 88 -3.83 -0.29 6.29
C HIS A 88 -3.91 1.15 5.75
N ILE A 89 -4.75 1.98 6.35
CA ILE A 89 -4.99 3.37 5.93
C ILE A 89 -4.63 4.27 7.09
N GLY A 90 -3.64 5.14 6.89
CA GLY A 90 -3.32 6.22 7.81
C GLY A 90 -3.45 7.55 7.08
N TYR A 91 -4.04 8.55 7.73
CA TYR A 91 -4.20 9.87 7.13
C TYR A 91 -4.03 10.98 8.16
N THR A 92 -3.80 12.19 7.66
CA THR A 92 -3.79 13.41 8.46
C THR A 92 -4.37 14.53 7.62
N VAL A 93 -5.32 15.26 8.19
CA VAL A 93 -5.89 16.48 7.61
C VAL A 93 -5.28 17.67 8.32
N GLU A 94 -4.82 18.66 7.57
CA GLU A 94 -4.30 19.91 8.10
C GLU A 94 -5.38 20.61 8.93
N PRO A 95 -5.07 21.17 10.12
CA PRO A 95 -6.07 21.71 11.04
C PRO A 95 -7.06 22.71 10.43
N ALA A 96 -6.61 23.51 9.46
CA ALA A 96 -7.42 24.51 8.78
C ALA A 96 -8.54 23.94 7.88
N TYR A 97 -8.48 22.64 7.58
CA TYR A 97 -9.41 21.95 6.68
C TYR A 97 -10.21 20.84 7.39
N ARG A 98 -10.31 20.91 8.72
CA ARG A 98 -11.10 19.98 9.54
C ARG A 98 -12.44 20.62 9.91
N GLY A 99 -13.50 19.81 9.98
CA GLY A 99 -14.87 20.24 10.31
C GLY A 99 -15.78 20.23 9.10
#